data_AF-A0A5M3MIZ3-F1
#
_entry.id   AF-A0A5M3MIZ3-F1
#
_cell.length_a   1.000
_cell.length_b   1.000
_cell.length_c   1.000
_cell.angle_alpha   90.00
_cell.angle_beta   90.00
_cell.angle_gamma   90.00
#
_symmetry.space_group_name_H-M   'P 1'
#
loop_
_entity.id
_entity.type
_entity.pdbx_description
1 polymer ?
#
loop_
_entity_poly.entity_id
_entity_poly.type
_entity_poly.pdbx_seq_one_letter_code
_entity_poly.pdbx_strand_id
1 'polypeptide(L)'
;MIGLTLYDVLGLTPTATTDDVRKAYKMKARETHPDKLTPNASDRERRAAEGKFRNVYDAFQVLSDPVKRRAYDGRIQAATNNANRWDAERERIKQEREEWARQAKERSEARLKQRADLASSIRDMKDEKAVYNEVVDKIYQELVDSSPEWAIRKKEVLQRKAIAEKNASTRALPRRQTTL
;
A
#
# COMPACT_ATOMS: atom_id res chain seq x y z
N MET A 1 -11.17 6.26 19.81
CA MET A 1 -11.85 7.07 20.84
C MET A 1 -11.46 6.49 22.18
N ILE A 2 -10.85 7.29 23.07
CA ILE A 2 -10.58 6.85 24.44
C ILE A 2 -11.95 6.61 25.09
N GLY A 3 -12.16 5.46 25.72
CA GLY A 3 -13.44 5.10 26.33
C GLY A 3 -13.89 6.12 27.38
N LEU A 4 -15.13 5.97 27.88
CA LEU A 4 -15.74 6.87 28.86
C LEU A 4 -14.77 7.20 30.00
N THR A 5 -14.51 8.48 30.22
CA THR A 5 -13.64 8.98 31.29
C THR A 5 -14.42 9.18 32.59
N LEU A 6 -13.72 9.30 33.72
CA LEU A 6 -14.34 9.61 35.01
C LEU A 6 -14.98 11.00 35.00
N TYR A 7 -14.46 11.91 34.17
CA TYR A 7 -15.07 13.22 33.92
C TYR A 7 -16.41 13.06 33.20
N ASP A 8 -16.49 12.20 32.17
CA ASP A 8 -17.73 11.91 31.44
C ASP A 8 -18.81 11.30 32.36
N VAL A 9 -18.39 10.44 33.31
CA VAL A 9 -19.31 9.85 34.31
C VAL A 9 -19.96 10.93 35.18
N LEU A 10 -19.22 11.97 35.55
CA LEU A 10 -19.74 13.11 36.30
C LEU A 10 -20.34 14.21 35.40
N GLY A 11 -20.18 14.11 34.08
CA GLY A 11 -20.59 15.14 33.12
C GLY A 11 -19.76 16.42 33.19
N LEU A 12 -18.46 16.28 33.50
CA LEU A 12 -17.52 17.38 33.68
C LEU A 12 -16.47 17.41 32.57
N THR A 13 -15.80 18.54 32.42
CA THR A 13 -14.59 18.66 31.61
C THR A 13 -13.35 18.41 32.49
N PRO A 14 -12.21 18.01 31.90
CA PRO A 14 -10.94 17.89 32.64
C PRO A 14 -10.48 19.19 33.32
N THR A 15 -11.00 20.33 32.89
CA THR A 15 -10.75 21.67 33.45
C THR A 15 -11.60 22.01 34.68
N ALA A 16 -12.55 21.15 35.05
CA ALA A 16 -13.46 21.38 36.18
C ALA A 16 -12.71 21.51 37.52
N THR A 17 -13.17 22.39 38.41
CA THR A 17 -12.57 22.57 39.73
C THR A 17 -12.96 21.45 40.69
N THR A 18 -12.28 21.34 41.83
CA THR A 18 -12.65 20.36 42.87
C THR A 18 -14.06 20.61 43.42
N ASP A 19 -14.50 21.86 43.45
CA ASP A 19 -15.86 22.21 43.86
C ASP A 19 -16.91 21.79 42.82
N ASP A 20 -16.59 21.91 41.53
CA ASP A 20 -17.44 21.38 40.46
C ASP A 20 -17.59 19.86 40.57
N VAL A 21 -16.50 19.14 40.87
CA VAL A 21 -16.50 17.69 41.12
C VAL A 21 -17.43 17.33 42.28
N ARG A 22 -17.36 18.06 43.41
CA ARG A 22 -18.24 17.84 44.56
C ARG A 22 -19.71 18.13 44.23
N LYS A 23 -19.97 19.20 43.49
CA LYS A 23 -21.33 19.59 43.08
C LYS A 23 -21.93 18.56 42.13
N ALA A 24 -21.17 18.15 41.12
CA ALA A 24 -21.58 17.13 40.14
C ALA A 24 -21.86 15.79 40.81
N TYR A 25 -21.00 15.35 41.75
CA TYR A 25 -21.25 14.14 42.53
C TYR A 25 -22.57 14.21 43.29
N LYS A 26 -22.85 15.30 44.02
CA LYS A 26 -24.12 15.46 44.76
C LYS A 26 -25.34 15.38 43.85
N MET A 27 -25.28 16.00 42.67
CA MET A 27 -26.36 15.95 41.69
C MET A 27 -26.53 14.53 41.14
N LYS A 28 -25.44 13.92 40.65
CA LYS A 28 -25.45 12.59 40.04
C LYS A 28 -25.83 11.51 41.03
N ALA A 29 -25.34 11.56 42.26
CA ALA A 29 -25.72 10.63 43.32
C ALA A 29 -27.24 10.63 43.58
N ARG A 30 -27.89 11.82 43.55
CA ARG A 30 -29.35 11.93 43.68
C ARG A 30 -30.11 11.45 42.45
N GLU A 31 -29.50 11.53 41.27
CA GLU A 31 -30.08 11.02 40.02
C GLU A 31 -29.98 9.49 39.93
N THR A 32 -28.88 8.90 40.41
CA THR A 32 -28.60 7.47 40.29
C THR A 32 -28.96 6.66 41.53
N HIS A 33 -29.44 7.29 42.60
CA HIS A 33 -29.79 6.58 43.84
C HIS A 33 -30.92 5.57 43.62
N PRO A 34 -30.82 4.33 44.12
CA PRO A 34 -31.85 3.31 43.95
C PRO A 34 -33.20 3.72 44.58
N ASP A 35 -33.21 4.59 45.60
CA ASP A 35 -34.46 5.12 46.20
C ASP A 35 -35.33 5.95 45.24
N LYS A 36 -34.79 6.39 44.09
CA LYS A 36 -35.62 7.03 43.05
C LYS A 36 -36.41 6.03 42.21
N LEU A 37 -36.13 4.73 42.34
CA LEU A 37 -36.85 3.69 41.62
C LEU A 37 -38.22 3.46 42.26
N THR A 38 -39.23 3.19 41.43
CA THR A 38 -40.56 2.84 41.93
C THR A 38 -40.52 1.48 42.65
N PRO A 39 -41.46 1.20 43.58
CA PRO A 39 -41.50 -0.07 44.31
C PRO A 39 -41.54 -1.30 43.37
N ASN A 40 -42.14 -1.15 42.19
CA ASN A 40 -42.28 -2.19 41.17
C ASN A 40 -41.12 -2.25 40.17
N ALA A 41 -40.02 -1.53 40.40
CA ALA A 41 -38.85 -1.59 39.53
C ALA A 41 -38.28 -3.01 39.47
N SER A 42 -37.96 -3.47 38.26
CA SER A 42 -37.39 -4.78 38.02
C SER A 42 -35.99 -4.89 38.62
N ASP A 43 -35.55 -6.12 38.92
CA ASP A 43 -34.19 -6.36 39.43
C ASP A 43 -33.10 -5.88 38.46
N ARG A 44 -33.40 -5.86 37.15
CA ARG A 44 -32.50 -5.31 36.13
C ARG A 44 -32.33 -3.80 36.29
N GLU A 45 -33.41 -3.07 36.54
CA GLU A 45 -33.37 -1.61 36.74
C GLU A 45 -32.66 -1.23 38.04
N ARG A 46 -32.90 -1.99 39.12
CA ARG A 46 -32.18 -1.83 40.40
C ARG A 46 -30.68 -2.02 40.22
N ARG A 47 -30.25 -3.11 39.59
CA ARG A 47 -28.83 -3.37 39.29
C ARG A 47 -28.22 -2.31 38.39
N ALA A 48 -28.95 -1.80 37.41
CA ALA A 48 -28.48 -0.74 36.53
C ALA A 48 -28.30 0.60 37.28
N ALA A 49 -29.21 0.96 38.18
CA ALA A 49 -29.08 2.15 39.02
C ALA A 49 -27.91 2.03 40.00
N GLU A 50 -27.76 0.87 40.64
CA GLU A 50 -26.65 0.58 41.55
C GLU A 50 -25.29 0.64 40.84
N GLY A 51 -25.19 0.06 39.64
CA GLY A 51 -23.98 0.16 38.81
C GLY A 51 -23.65 1.60 38.41
N LYS A 52 -24.66 2.40 38.03
CA LYS A 52 -24.46 3.83 37.72
C LYS A 52 -24.01 4.62 38.95
N PHE A 53 -24.62 4.37 40.10
CA PHE A 53 -24.24 5.01 41.36
C PHE A 53 -22.80 4.66 41.75
N ARG A 54 -22.42 3.38 41.60
CA ARG A 54 -21.05 2.93 41.84
C ARG A 54 -20.05 3.64 40.94
N ASN A 55 -20.34 3.75 39.65
CA ASN A 55 -19.49 4.48 38.70
C ASN A 55 -19.33 5.96 39.10
N VAL A 56 -20.43 6.63 39.48
CA VAL A 56 -20.41 8.02 39.96
C VAL A 56 -19.57 8.17 41.22
N TYR A 57 -19.70 7.23 42.16
CA TYR A 57 -18.91 7.21 43.38
C TYR A 57 -17.43 7.00 43.12
N ASP A 58 -17.07 6.03 42.28
CA ASP A 58 -15.68 5.71 41.93
C ASP A 58 -15.02 6.89 41.19
N ALA A 59 -15.76 7.55 40.29
CA ALA A 59 -15.30 8.78 39.64
C ALA A 59 -15.03 9.90 40.65
N PHE A 60 -15.93 10.11 41.60
CA PHE A 60 -15.73 11.10 42.66
C PHE A 60 -14.52 10.77 43.55
N GLN A 61 -14.32 9.50 43.93
CA GLN A 61 -13.19 9.06 44.77
C GLN A 61 -11.82 9.37 44.17
N VAL A 62 -11.72 9.35 42.84
CA VAL A 62 -10.48 9.68 42.12
C VAL A 62 -10.37 11.18 41.87
N LEU A 63 -11.44 11.83 41.39
CA LEU A 63 -11.40 13.23 40.95
C LEU A 63 -11.43 14.25 42.09
N SER A 64 -11.90 13.87 43.27
CA SER A 64 -11.93 14.76 44.44
C SER A 64 -10.59 14.86 45.17
N ASP A 65 -9.72 13.87 45.03
CA ASP A 65 -8.38 13.81 45.61
C ASP A 65 -7.35 14.36 44.59
N PRO A 66 -6.64 15.46 44.88
CA PRO A 66 -5.69 16.05 43.94
C PRO A 66 -4.58 15.10 43.48
N VAL A 67 -4.12 14.20 44.35
CA VAL A 67 -3.04 13.25 44.03
C VAL A 67 -3.55 12.18 43.08
N LYS A 68 -4.72 11.59 43.39
CA LYS A 68 -5.35 10.58 42.51
C LYS A 68 -5.76 11.17 41.18
N ARG A 69 -6.32 12.39 41.18
CA ARG A 69 -6.69 13.13 39.96
C ARG A 69 -5.47 13.35 39.07
N ARG A 70 -4.37 13.84 39.63
CA ARG A 70 -3.13 14.06 38.86
C ARG A 70 -2.59 12.76 38.25
N ALA A 71 -2.61 11.66 39.00
CA ALA A 71 -2.20 10.36 38.49
C ALA A 71 -3.12 9.85 37.36
N TYR A 72 -4.44 10.05 37.51
CA TYR A 72 -5.44 9.72 36.48
C TYR A 72 -5.24 10.55 35.20
N ASP A 73 -5.09 11.86 35.34
CA ASP A 73 -4.87 12.78 34.21
C ASP A 73 -3.58 12.43 33.46
N GLY A 74 -2.50 12.12 34.18
CA GLY A 74 -1.24 11.67 33.58
C GLY A 74 -1.39 10.38 32.75
N ARG A 75 -2.20 9.42 33.22
CA ARG A 75 -2.49 8.19 32.46
C ARG A 75 -3.29 8.46 31.20
N ILE A 76 -4.30 9.34 31.25
CA ILE A 76 -5.07 9.73 30.05
C ILE A 76 -4.16 10.43 29.05
N GLN A 77 -3.35 11.38 29.50
CA GLN A 77 -2.43 12.12 28.62
C GLN A 77 -1.43 11.18 27.94
N ALA A 78 -0.82 10.26 28.69
CA ALA A 78 0.08 9.27 28.13
C ALA A 78 -0.61 8.37 27.09
N ALA A 79 -1.83 7.91 27.39
CA ALA A 79 -2.61 7.09 26.46
C ALA A 79 -2.98 7.87 25.18
N THR A 80 -3.37 9.14 25.32
CA THR A 80 -3.70 10.03 24.20
C THR A 80 -2.48 10.29 23.31
N ASN A 81 -1.35 10.64 23.93
CA ASN A 81 -0.10 10.88 23.22
C ASN A 81 0.37 9.64 22.46
N ASN A 82 0.24 8.46 23.08
CA ASN A 82 0.57 7.19 22.43
C ASN A 82 -0.35 6.93 21.23
N ALA A 83 -1.68 7.09 21.38
CA ALA A 83 -2.63 6.91 20.28
C ALA A 83 -2.32 7.84 19.10
N ASN A 84 -2.09 9.12 19.36
CA ASN A 84 -1.72 10.10 18.33
C ASN A 84 -0.44 9.71 17.58
N ARG A 85 0.57 9.17 18.29
CA ARG A 85 1.80 8.69 17.66
C ARG A 85 1.53 7.53 16.70
N TRP A 86 0.72 6.56 17.10
CA TRP A 86 0.36 5.43 16.24
C TRP A 86 -0.46 5.85 15.03
N ASP A 87 -1.35 6.82 15.18
CA ASP A 87 -2.16 7.32 14.07
C ASP A 87 -1.31 8.10 13.06
N ALA A 88 -0.37 8.93 13.52
CA ALA A 88 0.60 9.60 12.65
C ALA A 88 1.50 8.59 11.92
N GLU A 89 1.93 7.54 12.62
CA GLU A 89 2.76 6.48 12.02
C GLU A 89 2.01 5.68 10.95
N ARG A 90 0.73 5.36 11.19
CA ARG A 90 -0.12 4.70 10.19
C ARG A 90 -0.25 5.51 8.91
N GLU A 91 -0.44 6.82 9.04
CA GLU A 91 -0.60 7.69 7.87
C GLU A 91 0.71 7.78 7.07
N ARG A 92 1.86 7.81 7.74
CA ARG A 92 3.18 7.72 7.06
C ARG A 92 3.34 6.43 6.30
N ILE A 93 3.06 5.29 6.93
CA ILE A 93 3.17 3.96 6.29
C ILE A 93 2.23 3.88 5.07
N LYS A 94 1.02 4.44 5.17
CA LYS A 94 0.09 4.49 4.05
C LYS A 94 0.64 5.31 2.89
N GLN A 95 1.15 6.52 3.18
CA GLN A 95 1.78 7.38 2.17
C GLN A 95 2.95 6.66 1.50
N GLU A 96 3.90 6.11 2.28
CA GLU A 96 5.05 5.36 1.75
C GLU A 96 4.63 4.19 0.85
N ARG A 97 3.56 3.45 1.22
CA ARG A 97 3.01 2.37 0.38
C ARG A 97 2.43 2.90 -0.93
N GLU A 98 1.70 4.00 -0.90
CA GLU A 98 1.15 4.64 -2.09
C GLU A 98 2.27 5.18 -3.00
N GLU A 99 3.31 5.77 -2.42
CA GLU A 99 4.50 6.22 -3.16
C GLU A 99 5.23 5.04 -3.79
N TRP A 100 5.44 3.96 -3.04
CA TRP A 100 6.07 2.76 -3.56
C TRP A 100 5.24 2.15 -4.69
N ALA A 101 3.92 2.09 -4.56
CA ALA A 101 3.02 1.59 -5.60
C ALA A 101 3.06 2.47 -6.86
N ARG A 102 3.07 3.80 -6.68
CA ARG A 102 3.22 4.77 -7.78
C ARG A 102 4.55 4.60 -8.50
N GLN A 103 5.66 4.52 -7.77
CA GLN A 103 6.99 4.28 -8.35
C GLN A 103 7.06 2.91 -9.06
N ALA A 104 6.45 1.87 -8.48
CA ALA A 104 6.40 0.56 -9.11
C ALA A 104 5.61 0.58 -10.43
N LYS A 105 4.48 1.29 -10.45
CA LYS A 105 3.68 1.52 -11.66
C LYS A 105 4.47 2.29 -12.72
N GLU A 106 5.08 3.40 -12.35
CA GLU A 106 5.90 4.22 -13.27
C GLU A 106 7.08 3.43 -13.84
N ARG A 107 7.80 2.66 -13.00
CA ARG A 107 8.87 1.77 -13.47
C ARG A 107 8.35 0.70 -14.45
N SER A 108 7.17 0.15 -14.20
CA SER A 108 6.53 -0.82 -15.09
C SER A 108 6.16 -0.19 -16.44
N GLU A 109 5.54 0.99 -16.41
CA GLU A 109 5.17 1.75 -17.60
C GLU A 109 6.40 2.16 -18.43
N ALA A 110 7.47 2.62 -17.77
CA ALA A 110 8.73 2.95 -18.43
C ALA A 110 9.35 1.72 -19.14
N ARG A 111 9.34 0.55 -18.49
CA ARG A 111 9.81 -0.70 -19.11
C ARG A 111 8.94 -1.11 -20.30
N LEU A 112 7.62 -0.97 -20.19
CA LEU A 112 6.70 -1.29 -21.28
C LEU A 112 6.92 -0.35 -22.46
N LYS A 113 7.12 0.95 -22.20
CA LYS A 113 7.44 1.96 -23.22
C LYS A 113 8.75 1.62 -23.94
N GLN A 114 9.83 1.35 -23.20
CA GLN A 114 11.11 0.93 -23.79
C GLN A 114 10.95 -0.30 -24.68
N ARG A 115 10.13 -1.27 -24.25
CA ARG A 115 9.86 -2.49 -25.02
C ARG A 115 9.04 -2.20 -26.28
N ALA A 116 8.07 -1.29 -26.21
CA ALA A 116 7.29 -0.86 -27.36
C ALA A 116 8.14 -0.10 -28.38
N ASP A 117 8.98 0.84 -27.92
CA ASP A 117 9.91 1.60 -28.75
C ASP A 117 10.89 0.66 -29.46
N LEU A 118 11.50 -0.30 -28.74
CA LEU A 118 12.36 -1.32 -29.33
C LEU A 118 11.63 -2.19 -30.36
N ALA A 119 10.38 -2.58 -30.09
CA ALA A 119 9.58 -3.35 -31.03
C ALA A 119 9.27 -2.57 -32.32
N SER A 120 9.05 -1.25 -32.20
CA SER A 120 8.91 -0.36 -33.36
C SER A 120 10.20 -0.31 -34.17
N SER A 121 11.34 -0.02 -33.54
CA SER A 121 12.64 -0.01 -34.23
C SER A 121 12.95 -1.33 -34.94
N ILE A 122 12.66 -2.47 -34.31
CA ILE A 122 12.84 -3.78 -34.92
C ILE A 122 11.93 -3.96 -36.14
N ARG A 123 10.69 -3.46 -36.09
CA ARG A 123 9.76 -3.51 -37.23
C ARG A 123 10.28 -2.65 -38.38
N ASP A 124 10.64 -1.40 -38.10
CA ASP A 124 11.12 -0.44 -39.10
C ASP A 124 12.38 -0.99 -39.80
N MET A 125 13.32 -1.58 -39.05
CA MET A 125 14.50 -2.24 -39.62
C MET A 125 14.14 -3.45 -40.51
N LYS A 126 13.10 -4.22 -40.16
CA LYS A 126 12.66 -5.35 -40.98
C LYS A 126 12.01 -4.87 -42.28
N ASP A 127 11.21 -3.82 -42.20
CA ASP A 127 10.55 -3.22 -43.35
C ASP A 127 11.59 -2.59 -44.29
N GLU A 128 12.58 -1.87 -43.76
CA GLU A 128 13.72 -1.35 -44.52
C GLU A 128 14.52 -2.48 -45.21
N LYS A 129 14.81 -3.56 -44.48
CA LYS A 129 15.48 -4.73 -45.05
C LYS A 129 14.65 -5.42 -46.12
N ALA A 130 13.32 -5.45 -45.98
CA ALA A 130 12.42 -6.01 -46.98
C ALA A 130 12.42 -5.17 -48.27
N VAL A 131 12.35 -3.84 -48.16
CA VAL A 131 12.47 -2.91 -49.30
C VAL A 131 13.83 -3.08 -49.97
N TYR A 132 14.92 -3.11 -49.21
CA TYR A 132 16.25 -3.37 -49.75
C TYR A 132 16.31 -4.69 -50.53
N ASN A 133 15.80 -5.78 -49.95
CA ASN A 133 15.79 -7.08 -50.62
C ASN A 133 14.95 -7.05 -51.91
N GLU A 134 13.80 -6.38 -51.90
CA GLU A 134 12.95 -6.24 -53.08
C GLU A 134 13.65 -5.47 -54.21
N VAL A 135 14.27 -4.33 -53.88
CA VAL A 135 15.06 -3.54 -54.85
C VAL A 135 16.21 -4.36 -55.40
N VAL A 136 16.94 -5.05 -54.54
CA VAL A 136 18.05 -5.93 -54.94
C VAL A 136 17.55 -7.05 -55.86
N ASP A 137 16.42 -7.69 -55.55
CA ASP A 137 15.85 -8.73 -56.40
C ASP A 137 15.40 -8.18 -57.76
N LYS A 138 14.81 -6.98 -57.83
CA LYS A 138 14.49 -6.31 -59.10
C LYS A 138 15.74 -6.08 -59.95
N ILE A 139 16.79 -5.51 -59.35
CA ILE A 139 18.09 -5.30 -60.02
C ILE A 139 18.65 -6.64 -60.52
N TYR A 140 18.54 -7.71 -59.72
CA TYR A 140 18.98 -9.04 -60.14
C TYR A 140 18.16 -9.60 -61.31
N GLN A 141 16.84 -9.40 -61.34
CA GLN A 141 16.01 -9.85 -62.48
C GLN A 141 16.41 -9.12 -63.75
N GLU A 142 16.56 -7.79 -63.71
CA GLU A 142 16.99 -6.98 -64.86
C GLU A 142 18.37 -7.42 -65.39
N LEU A 143 19.32 -7.71 -64.49
CA LEU A 143 20.64 -8.24 -64.85
C LEU A 143 20.56 -9.62 -65.52
N VAL A 144 19.69 -10.51 -65.02
CA VAL A 144 19.50 -11.85 -65.59
C VAL A 144 18.81 -11.79 -66.95
N ASP A 145 17.81 -10.92 -67.10
CA ASP A 145 17.11 -10.70 -68.37
C ASP A 145 18.06 -10.14 -69.44
N SER A 146 19.01 -9.30 -69.04
CA SER A 146 20.03 -8.73 -69.93
C SER A 146 21.21 -9.67 -70.21
N SER A 147 21.51 -10.59 -69.29
CA SER A 147 22.74 -11.39 -69.28
C SER A 147 22.51 -12.69 -68.47
N PRO A 148 22.01 -13.76 -69.12
CA PRO A 148 21.55 -14.98 -68.45
C PRO A 148 22.61 -15.73 -67.62
N GLU A 149 23.89 -15.52 -67.91
CA GLU A 149 25.03 -16.07 -67.16
C GLU A 149 25.08 -15.59 -65.69
N TRP A 150 24.43 -14.46 -65.37
CA TRP A 150 24.32 -13.98 -63.98
C TRP A 150 23.47 -14.88 -63.10
N ALA A 151 22.51 -15.63 -63.66
CA ALA A 151 21.71 -16.58 -62.91
C ALA A 151 22.57 -17.72 -62.32
N ILE A 152 23.61 -18.12 -63.06
CA ILE A 152 24.57 -19.15 -62.63
C ILE A 152 25.43 -18.60 -61.49
N ARG A 153 25.98 -17.39 -61.65
CA ARG A 153 26.77 -16.73 -60.60
C ARG A 153 25.98 -16.50 -59.31
N LYS A 154 24.71 -16.10 -59.39
CA LYS A 154 23.84 -15.92 -58.21
C LYS A 154 23.69 -17.23 -57.44
N LYS A 155 23.49 -18.36 -58.14
CA LYS A 155 23.41 -19.70 -57.51
C LYS A 155 24.70 -20.07 -56.79
N GLU A 156 25.86 -19.85 -57.39
CA GLU A 156 27.16 -20.14 -56.76
C GLU A 156 27.40 -19.30 -55.49
N VAL A 157 27.08 -18.01 -55.54
CA VAL A 157 27.21 -17.11 -54.38
C VAL A 157 26.29 -17.55 -53.24
N LEU A 158 25.03 -17.89 -53.53
CA LEU A 158 24.09 -18.38 -52.52
C LEU A 158 24.53 -19.72 -51.91
N GLN A 159 25.06 -20.64 -52.71
CA GLN A 159 25.62 -21.89 -52.22
C GLN A 159 26.83 -21.67 -51.30
N ARG A 160 27.76 -20.79 -51.67
CA ARG A 160 28.91 -20.42 -50.82
C ARG A 160 28.47 -19.80 -49.50
N LYS A 161 27.46 -18.92 -49.54
CA LYS A 161 26.89 -18.31 -48.33
C LYS A 161 26.22 -19.34 -47.42
N ALA A 162 25.44 -20.27 -47.97
CA ALA A 162 24.81 -21.34 -47.21
C ALA A 162 25.84 -22.28 -46.54
N ILE A 163 26.94 -22.60 -47.24
CA ILE A 163 28.05 -23.38 -46.69
C ILE A 163 28.73 -22.61 -45.55
N ALA A 164 28.99 -21.31 -45.73
CA ALA A 164 29.61 -20.47 -44.70
C ALA A 164 28.73 -20.33 -43.45
N GLU A 165 27.42 -20.15 -43.60
CA GLU A 165 26.46 -20.08 -42.47
C GLU A 165 26.36 -21.41 -41.72
N LYS A 166 26.34 -22.54 -42.43
CA LYS A 166 26.38 -23.88 -41.82
C LYS A 166 27.66 -24.07 -41.00
N ASN A 167 28.80 -23.70 -41.56
CA ASN A 167 30.10 -23.81 -40.89
C ASN A 167 30.22 -22.87 -39.67
N ALA A 168 29.65 -21.67 -39.75
CA ALA A 168 29.60 -20.73 -38.62
C ALA A 168 28.72 -21.26 -37.47
N SER A 169 27.54 -21.83 -37.78
CA SER A 169 26.66 -22.48 -36.79
C SER A 169 27.30 -23.70 -36.13
N THR A 170 28.03 -24.52 -36.88
CA THR A 170 28.76 -25.68 -36.33
C THR A 170 29.88 -25.28 -35.37
N ARG A 171 30.51 -24.12 -35.61
CA ARG A 171 31.61 -23.59 -34.78
C ARG A 171 31.12 -22.86 -33.52
N ALA A 172 29.85 -22.48 -33.45
CA ALA A 172 29.23 -21.76 -32.33
C ALA A 172 28.60 -22.66 -31.25
N LEU A 173 28.57 -23.99 -31.44
CA LEU A 173 28.09 -24.93 -30.41
C LEU A 173 29.16 -25.06 -29.30
N PRO A 174 28.82 -24.83 -28.01
CA PRO A 174 29.79 -25.02 -26.93
C PRO A 174 30.17 -26.50 -26.86
N ARG A 175 31.48 -26.79 -26.92
CA ARG A 175 32.02 -28.12 -26.60
C ARG A 175 31.54 -28.47 -25.19
N ARG A 176 30.60 -29.42 -25.07
CA ARG A 176 30.20 -29.98 -23.78
C ARG A 176 31.47 -30.52 -23.11
N GLN A 177 31.89 -29.91 -22.00
CA GLN A 177 32.88 -30.51 -21.13
C GLN A 177 32.23 -31.72 -20.48
N THR A 178 32.62 -32.90 -20.93
CA THR A 178 32.32 -34.16 -20.26
C THR A 178 33.26 -34.23 -19.07
N THR A 179 32.73 -34.12 -17.85
CA THR A 179 33.47 -34.45 -16.63
C THR A 179 32.81 -35.65 -15.97
N LEU A 180 33.64 -36.65 -15.68
CA LEU A 180 33.33 -37.94 -15.05
C LEU A 180 32.86 -37.79 -13.60
#